data_AF-A0AAD7AYH3-F1
#
_entry.id   AF-A0AAD7AYH3-F1
#
_cell.length_a   1.000
_cell.length_b   1.000
_cell.length_c   1.000
_cell.angle_alpha   90.00
_cell.angle_beta   90.00
_cell.angle_gamma   90.00
#
_symmetry.space_group_name_H-M   'P 1'
#
loop_
_entity.id
_entity.type
_entity.pdbx_description
1 polymer ?
#
loop_
_entity_poly.entity_id
_entity_poly.type
_entity_poly.pdbx_seq_one_letter_code
_entity_poly.pdbx_strand_id
1 'polypeptide(L)'
;MSATPEKRGDLILSGLVYTCSAYPALHDARHYCAKEMNVESHRRDGRLFLDLLQEMMVQNPTDSAPHSPTYISHPAWDAMAADQQAWTSTDKQFALTFILAERNMLIGFVVFFTLCSFLELPIPELHTSKAAHKPPKRIKDDGVTQATLRMLYGEEAAKGITKATRESNKGYCIQEKEMYATAKQLCHSCRKPNDTTTKYPRCKRCWDTVQREVLYCSFECQKVDWKAGHKKEGGRWLQFEDLPPSTPEQHSSGSRIGPPLHGFKRSGALIFQVSELNKLPPEEEYIIFLENDCVLYVSFPDPSISAAFRACRDKALTTGDRRAVAMLAHFLRFIYYNDPQPQGIRVDQAAIMKQIMDEYEFPEIVVAVNEMEQQMYRDAGLRPYVLLAGISAAQWGAMPFGTAWIDQAGEVSITGARESLPK
;
A
#
# COMPACT_ATOMS: atom_id res chain seq x y z
N MET A 1 31.29 -6.73 26.20
CA MET A 1 31.34 -7.90 25.31
C MET A 1 30.84 -7.47 23.93
N SER A 2 31.54 -7.80 22.85
CA SER A 2 31.07 -7.52 21.49
C SER A 2 30.34 -8.77 20.97
N ALA A 3 29.09 -8.62 20.49
CA ALA A 3 28.38 -9.70 19.83
C ALA A 3 29.00 -9.98 18.45
N THR A 4 29.04 -11.24 18.00
CA THR A 4 29.44 -11.57 16.62
C THR A 4 28.41 -11.06 15.61
N PRO A 5 28.75 -10.91 14.31
CA PRO A 5 27.79 -10.55 13.28
C PRO A 5 26.53 -11.41 13.27
N GLU A 6 26.68 -12.72 13.40
CA GLU A 6 25.59 -13.70 13.41
C GLU A 6 24.70 -13.46 14.63
N LYS A 7 25.31 -13.32 15.81
CA LYS A 7 24.58 -13.05 17.05
C LYS A 7 23.82 -11.72 16.98
N ARG A 8 24.38 -10.67 16.37
CA ARG A 8 23.66 -9.40 16.14
C ARG A 8 22.44 -9.59 15.25
N GLY A 9 22.59 -10.35 14.17
CA GLY A 9 21.48 -10.70 13.29
C GLY A 9 20.35 -11.42 14.02
N ASP A 10 20.69 -12.42 14.83
CA ASP A 10 19.72 -13.19 15.62
C ASP A 10 18.97 -12.31 16.63
N LEU A 11 19.69 -11.41 17.30
CA LEU A 11 19.10 -10.48 18.28
C LEU A 11 18.10 -9.52 17.64
N ILE A 12 18.45 -8.93 16.49
CA ILE A 12 17.56 -8.02 15.75
C ILE A 12 16.35 -8.77 15.18
N LEU A 13 16.58 -9.96 14.63
CA LEU A 13 15.50 -10.79 14.11
C LEU A 13 14.53 -11.21 15.22
N SER A 14 15.05 -11.56 16.40
CA SER A 14 14.24 -11.78 17.60
C SER A 14 13.37 -10.56 17.90
N GLY A 15 13.98 -9.37 18.01
CA GLY A 15 13.25 -8.12 18.25
C GLY A 15 12.14 -7.85 17.23
N LEU A 16 12.43 -8.06 15.94
CA LEU A 16 11.45 -7.95 14.84
C LEU A 16 10.29 -8.93 14.98
N VAL A 17 10.59 -10.20 15.23
CA VAL A 17 9.58 -11.26 15.38
C VAL A 17 8.67 -10.95 16.57
N TYR A 18 9.22 -10.56 17.71
CA TYR A 18 8.43 -10.20 18.90
C TYR A 18 7.54 -8.99 18.61
N THR A 19 8.07 -7.91 18.06
CA THR A 19 7.30 -6.69 17.75
C THR A 19 6.15 -6.97 16.78
N CYS A 20 6.42 -7.67 15.69
CA CYS A 20 5.40 -7.94 14.67
C CYS A 20 4.35 -8.96 15.15
N SER A 21 4.71 -9.86 16.07
CA SER A 21 3.77 -10.79 16.68
C SER A 21 2.90 -10.12 17.75
N ALA A 22 3.43 -9.08 18.42
CA ALA A 22 2.72 -8.29 19.42
C ALA A 22 1.57 -7.48 18.81
N TYR A 23 1.83 -6.84 17.68
CA TYR A 23 0.94 -5.88 17.05
C TYR A 23 0.90 -6.10 15.54
N PRO A 24 -0.19 -6.65 14.98
CA PRO A 24 -0.30 -6.92 13.55
C PRO A 24 -0.06 -5.70 12.66
N ALA A 25 -0.52 -4.51 13.07
CA ALA A 25 -0.29 -3.28 12.31
C ALA A 25 1.21 -2.93 12.16
N LEU A 26 2.04 -3.30 13.15
CA LEU A 26 3.48 -3.09 13.06
C LEU A 26 4.16 -4.05 12.06
N HIS A 27 3.50 -5.14 11.66
CA HIS A 27 3.97 -5.97 10.56
C HIS A 27 3.96 -5.19 9.25
N ASP A 28 2.87 -4.46 8.98
CA ASP A 28 2.71 -3.67 7.76
C ASP A 28 3.64 -2.43 7.79
N ALA A 29 3.85 -1.84 8.97
CA ALA A 29 4.76 -0.73 9.18
C ALA A 29 6.22 -1.02 8.77
N ARG A 30 6.60 -2.29 8.60
CA ARG A 30 7.93 -2.70 8.11
C ARG A 30 8.22 -2.12 6.73
N HIS A 31 7.20 -1.93 5.89
CA HIS A 31 7.36 -1.33 4.57
C HIS A 31 7.90 0.11 4.64
N TYR A 32 7.64 0.81 5.75
CA TYR A 32 8.08 2.18 5.98
C TYR A 32 9.47 2.29 6.66
N CYS A 33 10.00 1.16 7.12
CA CYS A 33 11.23 1.08 7.93
C CYS A 33 12.32 0.24 7.27
N ALA A 34 12.32 0.16 5.93
CA ALA A 34 13.19 -0.75 5.18
C ALA A 34 14.69 -0.52 5.45
N LYS A 35 15.08 0.74 5.73
CA LYS A 35 16.46 1.11 6.04
C LYS A 35 16.81 0.72 7.48
N GLU A 36 15.97 1.08 8.44
CA GLU A 36 16.22 0.90 9.87
C GLU A 36 16.10 -0.56 10.27
N MET A 37 15.21 -1.32 9.64
CA MET A 37 14.92 -2.72 9.97
C MET A 37 15.67 -3.70 9.04
N ASN A 38 16.70 -3.23 8.33
CA ASN A 38 17.54 -4.06 7.49
C ASN A 38 18.48 -4.93 8.35
N VAL A 39 18.15 -6.22 8.47
CA VAL A 39 18.91 -7.16 9.31
C VAL A 39 20.38 -7.24 8.92
N GLU A 40 20.71 -7.18 7.62
CA GLU A 40 22.11 -7.24 7.19
C GLU A 40 22.94 -6.01 7.59
N SER A 41 22.31 -4.84 7.59
CA SER A 41 22.96 -3.61 8.04
C SER A 41 23.32 -3.71 9.52
N HIS A 42 22.45 -4.31 10.34
CA HIS A 42 22.72 -4.57 11.75
C HIS A 42 23.75 -5.68 11.99
N ARG A 43 23.77 -6.72 11.16
CA ARG A 43 24.76 -7.81 11.24
C ARG A 43 26.18 -7.29 11.07
N ARG A 44 26.42 -6.37 10.13
CA ARG A 44 27.77 -5.93 9.74
C ARG A 44 28.60 -5.37 10.89
N ASP A 45 28.10 -4.35 11.57
CA ASP A 45 28.86 -3.68 12.66
C ASP A 45 28.00 -3.32 13.88
N GLY A 46 26.68 -3.46 13.81
CA GLY A 46 25.75 -3.06 14.87
C GLY A 46 25.67 -1.54 15.08
N ARG A 47 26.31 -0.73 14.23
CA ARG A 47 26.34 0.73 14.39
C ARG A 47 24.95 1.32 14.24
N LEU A 48 24.20 0.87 13.24
CA LEU A 48 22.81 1.27 13.02
C LEU A 48 21.95 1.06 14.27
N PHE A 49 22.10 -0.07 14.97
CA PHE A 49 21.38 -0.32 16.22
C PHE A 49 21.73 0.69 17.32
N LEU A 50 23.01 0.99 17.48
CA LEU A 50 23.47 1.95 18.48
C LEU A 50 23.01 3.38 18.16
N ASP A 51 23.00 3.76 16.87
CA ASP A 51 22.51 5.06 16.43
C ASP A 51 21.01 5.19 16.72
N LEU A 52 20.21 4.16 16.39
CA LEU A 52 18.77 4.13 16.71
C LEU A 52 18.52 4.16 18.22
N LEU A 53 19.29 3.41 19.00
CA LEU A 53 19.19 3.44 20.46
C LEU A 53 19.50 4.83 21.01
N GLN A 54 20.58 5.46 20.54
CA GLN A 54 20.97 6.79 20.96
C GLN A 54 19.91 7.83 20.62
N GLU A 55 19.29 7.74 19.44
CA GLU A 55 18.23 8.65 19.01
C GLU A 55 16.95 8.50 19.84
N MET A 56 16.66 7.29 20.32
CA MET A 56 15.52 7.01 21.19
C MET A 56 15.74 7.37 22.66
N MET A 57 16.99 7.46 23.10
CA MET A 57 17.30 7.84 24.48
C MET A 57 17.02 9.33 24.69
N VAL A 58 16.20 9.64 25.70
CA VAL A 58 15.96 11.02 26.13
C VAL A 58 17.31 11.61 26.55
N GLN A 59 17.81 12.59 25.80
CA GLN A 59 19.15 13.15 26.02
C GLN A 59 19.27 13.86 27.39
N ASN A 60 18.16 14.34 27.94
CA ASN A 60 18.08 14.96 29.27
C ASN A 60 16.89 14.41 30.07
N PRO A 61 17.09 13.44 30.99
CA PRO A 61 16.00 12.88 31.81
C PRO A 61 15.38 13.88 32.80
N THR A 62 15.98 15.06 32.97
CA THR A 62 15.47 16.15 33.80
C THR A 62 14.46 17.06 33.10
N ASP A 63 14.38 17.02 31.77
CA ASP A 63 13.38 17.78 31.03
C ASP A 63 12.02 17.06 31.17
N SER A 64 10.97 17.84 31.45
CA SER A 64 9.60 17.35 31.48
C SER A 64 9.33 16.54 30.21
N ALA A 65 8.65 15.39 30.36
CA ALA A 65 8.34 14.49 29.25
C ALA A 65 7.90 15.29 28.01
N PRO A 66 8.49 15.02 26.83
CA PRO A 66 8.26 15.85 25.66
C PRO A 66 6.77 15.88 25.35
N HIS A 67 6.23 17.10 25.20
CA HIS A 67 4.80 17.30 24.90
C HIS A 67 4.42 16.86 23.48
N SER A 68 5.41 16.54 22.65
CA SER A 68 5.24 16.04 21.29
C SER A 68 6.02 14.74 21.09
N PRO A 69 5.52 13.81 20.26
CA PRO A 69 6.28 12.62 19.90
C PRO A 69 7.60 13.00 19.23
N THR A 70 8.69 12.33 19.61
CA THR A 70 9.97 12.43 18.91
C THR A 70 9.98 11.40 17.78
N TYR A 71 10.32 11.83 16.56
CA TYR A 71 10.42 10.96 15.39
C TYR A 71 11.87 10.63 15.07
N ILE A 72 12.11 9.37 14.71
CA ILE A 72 13.41 8.90 14.25
C ILE A 72 13.65 9.52 12.87
N SER A 73 14.65 10.37 12.74
CA SER A 73 14.99 11.12 11.54
C SER A 73 15.25 10.18 10.38
N HIS A 74 14.67 10.52 9.25
CA HIS A 74 14.93 9.84 7.99
C HIS A 74 14.68 10.80 6.83
N PRO A 75 15.68 11.05 5.96
CA PRO A 75 15.59 12.12 4.96
C PRO A 75 14.31 12.11 4.13
N ALA A 76 13.83 10.93 3.70
CA ALA A 76 12.60 10.84 2.91
C ALA A 76 11.33 11.13 3.73
N TRP A 77 11.30 10.73 5.00
CA TRP A 77 10.16 10.95 5.89
C TRP A 77 10.15 12.37 6.42
N ASP A 78 11.33 12.93 6.71
CA ASP A 78 11.52 14.32 7.15
C ASP A 78 11.11 15.29 6.03
N ALA A 79 11.48 15.00 4.77
CA ALA A 79 11.02 15.77 3.62
C ALA A 79 9.49 15.70 3.47
N MET A 80 8.91 14.50 3.57
CA MET A 80 7.46 14.32 3.49
C MET A 80 6.71 15.02 4.63
N ALA A 81 7.26 15.01 5.86
CA ALA A 81 6.71 15.71 7.01
C ALA A 81 6.87 17.24 6.91
N ALA A 82 7.93 17.74 6.27
CA ALA A 82 8.07 19.16 5.96
C ALA A 82 7.00 19.60 4.95
N ASP A 83 6.80 18.81 3.89
CA ASP A 83 5.76 19.06 2.88
C ASP A 83 4.35 18.99 3.46
N GLN A 84 4.13 18.16 4.50
CA GLN A 84 2.86 18.05 5.21
C GLN A 84 2.36 19.38 5.75
N GLN A 85 3.23 20.29 6.16
CA GLN A 85 2.84 21.60 6.68
C GLN A 85 2.12 22.46 5.63
N ALA A 86 2.37 22.19 4.34
CA ALA A 86 1.69 22.84 3.24
C ALA A 86 0.36 22.16 2.84
N TRP A 87 0.06 20.97 3.38
CA TRP A 87 -1.16 20.25 3.03
C TRP A 87 -2.37 20.88 3.71
N THR A 88 -3.42 21.15 2.93
CA THR A 88 -4.70 21.67 3.44
C THR A 88 -5.67 20.56 3.87
N SER A 89 -5.39 19.31 3.50
CA SER A 89 -6.26 18.17 3.80
C SER A 89 -5.91 17.54 5.15
N THR A 90 -6.86 17.62 6.10
CA THR A 90 -6.77 16.97 7.41
C THR A 90 -6.57 15.47 7.31
N ASP A 91 -7.18 14.81 6.33
CA ASP A 91 -7.07 13.35 6.15
C ASP A 91 -5.65 12.93 5.78
N LYS A 92 -5.01 13.67 4.87
CA LYS A 92 -3.60 13.42 4.49
C LYS A 92 -2.67 13.64 5.67
N GLN A 93 -2.88 14.72 6.43
CA GLN A 93 -2.11 14.99 7.64
C GLN A 93 -2.28 13.87 8.68
N PHE A 94 -3.51 13.40 8.89
CA PHE A 94 -3.79 12.30 9.80
C PHE A 94 -3.12 11.00 9.35
N ALA A 95 -3.24 10.64 8.07
CA ALA A 95 -2.63 9.43 7.51
C ALA A 95 -1.11 9.44 7.67
N LEU A 96 -0.44 10.55 7.33
CA LEU A 96 1.01 10.66 7.51
C LEU A 96 1.41 10.61 8.98
N THR A 97 0.69 11.30 9.86
CA THR A 97 0.93 11.24 11.31
C THR A 97 0.83 9.80 11.84
N PHE A 98 -0.15 9.05 11.35
CA PHE A 98 -0.35 7.65 11.69
C PHE A 98 0.81 6.77 11.19
N ILE A 99 1.23 6.93 9.93
CA ILE A 99 2.39 6.22 9.36
C ILE A 99 3.67 6.50 10.15
N LEU A 100 3.94 7.77 10.47
CA LEU A 100 5.12 8.16 11.24
C LEU A 100 5.07 7.58 12.66
N ALA A 101 3.88 7.54 13.29
CA ALA A 101 3.70 6.93 14.59
C ALA A 101 3.94 5.41 14.56
N GLU A 102 3.38 4.69 13.58
CA GLU A 102 3.59 3.25 13.43
C GLU A 102 5.05 2.90 13.13
N ARG A 103 5.70 3.67 12.25
CA ARG A 103 7.14 3.55 11.97
C ARG A 103 7.96 3.68 13.24
N ASN A 104 7.74 4.75 14.01
CA ASN A 104 8.42 4.95 15.28
C ASN A 104 8.17 3.83 16.29
N MET A 105 6.91 3.39 16.43
CA MET A 105 6.55 2.31 17.34
C MET A 105 7.25 1.02 16.95
N LEU A 106 7.26 0.66 15.67
CA LEU A 106 7.95 -0.52 15.17
C LEU A 106 9.45 -0.45 15.51
N ILE A 107 10.13 0.63 15.12
CA ILE A 107 11.56 0.78 15.38
C ILE A 107 11.82 0.71 16.88
N GLY A 108 11.01 1.39 17.69
CA GLY A 108 11.20 1.44 19.13
C GLY A 108 11.01 0.11 19.84
N PHE A 109 9.98 -0.64 19.48
CA PHE A 109 9.79 -1.99 20.03
C PHE A 109 10.88 -2.95 19.57
N VAL A 110 11.34 -2.86 18.31
CA VAL A 110 12.46 -3.69 17.84
C VAL A 110 13.73 -3.39 18.63
N VAL A 111 14.06 -2.10 18.83
CA VAL A 111 15.23 -1.71 19.64
C VAL A 111 15.10 -2.24 21.06
N PHE A 112 13.94 -2.04 21.69
CA PHE A 112 13.66 -2.49 23.04
C PHE A 112 13.77 -4.02 23.21
N PHE A 113 13.10 -4.81 22.37
CA PHE A 113 13.14 -6.28 22.48
C PHE A 113 14.51 -6.87 22.08
N THR A 114 15.24 -6.20 21.20
CA THR A 114 16.64 -6.54 20.91
C THR A 114 17.51 -6.32 22.14
N LEU A 115 17.34 -5.19 22.85
CA LEU A 115 18.04 -4.94 24.12
C LEU A 115 17.69 -5.97 25.20
N CYS A 116 16.41 -6.29 25.37
CA CYS A 116 16.00 -7.35 26.30
C CYS A 116 16.68 -8.68 25.97
N SER A 117 16.70 -9.06 24.70
CA SER A 117 17.35 -10.29 24.23
C SER A 117 18.87 -10.26 24.44
N PHE A 118 19.52 -9.11 24.23
CA PHE A 118 20.97 -8.94 24.38
C PHE A 118 21.41 -8.97 25.85
N LEU A 119 20.61 -8.37 26.74
CA LEU A 119 20.86 -8.30 28.18
C LEU A 119 20.32 -9.52 28.94
N GLU A 120 19.78 -10.52 28.23
CA GLU A 120 19.13 -11.71 28.81
C GLU A 120 18.02 -11.35 29.81
N LEU A 121 17.35 -10.22 29.57
CA LEU A 121 16.21 -9.78 30.36
C LEU A 121 14.94 -10.53 29.92
N PRO A 122 14.01 -10.81 30.84
CA PRO A 122 12.73 -11.41 30.48
C PRO A 122 11.99 -10.48 29.54
N ILE A 123 11.64 -11.00 28.36
CA ILE A 123 10.77 -10.31 27.41
C ILE A 123 9.38 -10.27 28.03
N PRO A 124 8.73 -9.08 28.15
CA PRO A 124 7.39 -8.97 28.68
C PRO A 124 6.44 -9.95 27.98
N GLU A 125 5.72 -10.75 28.75
CA GLU A 125 4.70 -11.63 28.18
C GLU A 125 3.62 -10.77 27.53
N LEU A 126 3.57 -10.85 26.21
CA LEU A 126 2.53 -10.19 25.42
C LEU A 126 1.23 -10.94 25.66
N HIS A 127 0.41 -10.37 26.53
CA HIS A 127 -0.95 -10.83 26.74
C HIS A 127 -1.77 -10.35 25.54
N THR A 128 -1.66 -11.06 24.43
CA THR A 128 -2.64 -10.92 23.36
C THR A 128 -3.94 -11.46 23.92
N SER A 129 -4.82 -10.57 24.38
CA SER A 129 -6.20 -10.98 24.56
C SER A 129 -6.63 -11.45 23.18
N LYS A 130 -6.88 -12.75 23.02
CA LYS A 130 -7.67 -13.20 21.87
C LYS A 130 -8.85 -12.27 21.88
N ALA A 131 -9.00 -11.42 20.87
CA ALA A 131 -10.26 -10.75 20.65
C ALA A 131 -11.24 -11.91 20.61
N ALA A 132 -11.97 -12.13 21.71
CA ALA A 132 -13.10 -13.01 21.67
C ALA A 132 -13.86 -12.47 20.47
N HIS A 133 -14.36 -13.33 19.58
CA HIS A 133 -15.24 -12.87 18.50
C HIS A 133 -16.50 -12.13 19.04
N LYS A 134 -16.61 -11.94 20.36
CA LYS A 134 -17.41 -10.91 20.98
C LYS A 134 -16.53 -9.66 21.12
N PRO A 135 -16.82 -8.54 20.41
CA PRO A 135 -16.15 -7.27 20.67
C PRO A 135 -16.08 -7.08 22.19
N PRO A 136 -14.91 -6.66 22.73
CA PRO A 136 -14.73 -6.55 24.17
C PRO A 136 -15.99 -5.91 24.75
N LYS A 137 -16.60 -6.56 25.76
CA LYS A 137 -17.67 -5.91 26.52
C LYS A 137 -17.12 -4.54 26.84
N ARG A 138 -17.73 -3.49 26.23
CA ARG A 138 -17.26 -2.09 26.25
C ARG A 138 -16.33 -1.91 27.43
N ILE A 139 -15.03 -1.68 27.17
CA ILE A 139 -14.13 -1.21 28.23
C ILE A 139 -14.92 -0.08 28.86
N LYS A 140 -15.35 -0.30 30.11
CA LYS A 140 -16.12 0.71 30.81
C LYS A 140 -15.14 1.86 30.91
N ASP A 141 -15.46 2.93 30.17
CA ASP A 141 -14.81 4.24 30.20
C ASP A 141 -14.09 4.37 31.54
N ASP A 142 -12.78 4.10 31.52
CA ASP A 142 -12.01 4.04 32.75
C ASP A 142 -12.04 5.45 33.26
N GLY A 143 -12.75 5.70 34.37
CA GLY A 143 -13.14 7.05 34.81
C GLY A 143 -11.99 8.08 34.88
N VAL A 144 -10.75 7.61 34.79
CA VAL A 144 -9.52 8.33 34.47
C VAL A 144 -9.67 9.26 33.25
N THR A 145 -10.16 8.80 32.08
CA THR A 145 -10.28 9.67 30.88
C THR A 145 -11.30 10.79 31.08
N GLN A 146 -12.42 10.48 31.75
CA GLN A 146 -13.47 11.44 32.09
C GLN A 146 -12.99 12.51 33.08
N ALA A 147 -12.23 12.12 34.11
CA ALA A 147 -11.67 13.07 35.07
C ALA A 147 -10.67 14.02 34.42
N THR A 148 -9.78 13.50 33.55
CA THR A 148 -8.82 14.31 32.79
C THR A 148 -9.52 15.29 31.85
N LEU A 149 -10.56 14.85 31.12
CA LEU A 149 -11.32 15.74 30.24
C LEU A 149 -12.02 16.86 31.02
N ARG A 150 -12.61 16.57 32.19
CA ARG A 150 -13.22 17.60 33.05
C ARG A 150 -12.20 18.60 33.58
N MET A 151 -11.01 18.14 33.95
CA MET A 151 -9.93 18.99 34.43
C MET A 151 -9.44 19.95 33.33
N LEU A 152 -9.29 19.46 32.10
CA LEU A 152 -8.74 20.26 30.99
C LEU A 152 -9.74 21.21 30.34
N TYR A 153 -11.00 20.78 30.18
CA TYR A 153 -11.98 21.49 29.35
C TYR A 153 -13.21 21.98 30.13
N GLY A 154 -13.32 21.64 31.42
CA GLY A 154 -14.49 21.92 32.24
C GLY A 154 -15.63 20.91 32.05
N GLU A 155 -16.58 20.94 32.98
CA GLU A 155 -17.67 19.96 33.11
C GLU A 155 -18.54 19.85 31.83
N GLU A 156 -18.96 20.98 31.27
CA GLU A 156 -19.84 21.03 30.09
C GLU A 156 -19.14 20.54 28.81
N ALA A 157 -17.93 21.05 28.53
CA ALA A 157 -17.18 20.65 27.34
C ALA A 157 -16.75 19.17 27.40
N ALA A 158 -16.36 18.67 28.58
CA ALA A 158 -16.03 17.26 28.77
C ALA A 158 -17.23 16.33 28.49
N LYS A 159 -18.45 16.73 28.88
CA LYS A 159 -19.69 16.01 28.55
C LYS A 159 -19.95 16.00 27.04
N GLY A 160 -19.77 17.16 26.38
CA GLY A 160 -19.89 17.30 24.93
C GLY A 160 -18.92 16.39 24.17
N ILE A 161 -17.63 16.44 24.53
CA ILE A 161 -16.57 15.62 23.93
C ILE A 161 -16.85 14.13 24.15
N THR A 162 -17.19 13.72 25.37
CA THR A 162 -17.50 12.30 25.65
C THR A 162 -18.69 11.80 24.84
N LYS A 163 -19.75 12.62 24.71
CA LYS A 163 -20.93 12.27 23.89
C LYS A 163 -20.55 12.14 22.41
N ALA A 164 -19.80 13.10 21.87
CA ALA A 164 -19.33 13.07 20.48
C ALA A 164 -18.42 11.87 20.20
N THR A 165 -17.45 11.59 21.08
CA THR A 165 -16.59 10.40 20.98
C THR A 165 -17.40 9.11 21.03
N ARG A 166 -18.42 9.03 21.89
CA ARG A 166 -19.30 7.86 21.99
C ARG A 166 -20.14 7.67 20.72
N GLU A 167 -20.62 8.73 20.11
CA GLU A 167 -21.39 8.71 18.86
C GLU A 167 -20.48 8.33 17.67
N SER A 168 -19.28 8.92 17.59
CA SER A 168 -18.25 8.58 16.60
C SER A 168 -17.81 7.12 16.71
N ASN A 169 -17.47 6.65 17.92
CA ASN A 169 -17.12 5.24 18.16
C ASN A 169 -18.27 4.28 17.83
N LYS A 170 -19.53 4.72 17.97
CA LYS A 170 -20.69 3.90 17.57
C LYS A 170 -20.75 3.78 16.05
N GLY A 171 -20.50 4.86 15.32
CA GLY A 171 -20.39 4.86 13.85
C GLY A 171 -19.25 3.95 13.38
N TYR A 172 -18.04 4.13 13.93
CA TYR A 172 -16.87 3.30 13.63
C TYR A 172 -17.12 1.81 13.90
N CYS A 173 -17.67 1.47 15.08
CA CYS A 173 -18.03 0.08 15.42
C CYS A 173 -19.05 -0.54 14.45
N ILE A 174 -19.99 0.25 13.90
CA ILE A 174 -20.98 -0.24 12.95
C ILE A 174 -20.31 -0.49 11.61
N GLN A 175 -19.56 0.48 11.11
CA GLN A 175 -18.84 0.38 9.84
C GLN A 175 -17.82 -0.75 9.84
N GLU A 176 -17.05 -0.90 10.92
CA GLU A 176 -16.11 -2.00 11.09
C GLU A 176 -16.83 -3.36 11.08
N LYS A 177 -17.97 -3.48 11.76
CA LYS A 177 -18.79 -4.70 11.72
C LYS A 177 -19.36 -4.99 10.34
N GLU A 178 -19.82 -3.96 9.61
CA GLU A 178 -20.31 -4.12 8.25
C GLU A 178 -19.20 -4.53 7.29
N MET A 179 -18.00 -3.94 7.43
CA MET A 179 -16.82 -4.34 6.67
C MET A 179 -16.43 -5.79 6.96
N TYR A 180 -16.35 -6.21 8.22
CA TYR A 180 -16.06 -7.61 8.55
C TYR A 180 -17.19 -8.58 8.17
N ALA A 181 -18.45 -8.13 8.21
CA ALA A 181 -19.59 -8.95 7.79
C ALA A 181 -19.68 -9.13 6.26
N THR A 182 -19.13 -8.17 5.50
CA THR A 182 -19.10 -8.20 4.04
C THR A 182 -17.78 -8.71 3.47
N ALA A 183 -16.70 -8.73 4.27
CA ALA A 183 -15.41 -9.24 3.88
C ALA A 183 -15.51 -10.73 3.52
N LYS A 184 -15.36 -11.01 2.23
CA LYS A 184 -15.32 -12.39 1.73
C LYS A 184 -13.92 -12.95 1.94
N GLN A 185 -13.86 -14.09 2.61
CA GLN A 185 -12.63 -14.86 2.74
C GLN A 185 -12.37 -15.61 1.44
N LEU A 186 -11.15 -15.56 0.93
CA LEU A 186 -10.78 -16.25 -0.30
C LEU A 186 -10.12 -17.59 0.00
N CYS A 187 -10.41 -18.59 -0.82
CA CYS A 187 -9.66 -19.85 -0.80
C CYS A 187 -8.24 -19.59 -1.28
N HIS A 188 -7.23 -20.02 -0.52
CA HIS A 188 -5.84 -19.83 -0.88
C HIS A 188 -5.46 -20.51 -2.21
N SER A 189 -6.04 -21.70 -2.46
CA SER A 189 -5.78 -22.49 -3.66
C SER A 189 -6.50 -21.96 -4.91
N CYS A 190 -7.84 -21.87 -4.88
CA CYS A 190 -8.63 -21.56 -6.08
C CYS A 190 -9.15 -20.11 -6.13
N ARG A 191 -8.85 -19.30 -5.10
CA ARG A 191 -9.30 -17.91 -4.96
C ARG A 191 -10.81 -17.69 -4.99
N LYS A 192 -11.60 -18.77 -4.90
CA LYS A 192 -13.06 -18.68 -4.77
C LYS A 192 -13.39 -17.93 -3.47
N PRO A 193 -14.26 -16.91 -3.51
CA PRO A 193 -14.74 -16.26 -2.31
C PRO A 193 -15.75 -17.12 -1.57
N ASN A 194 -15.73 -17.08 -0.23
CA ASN A 194 -16.75 -17.73 0.56
C ASN A 194 -18.11 -17.06 0.35
N ASP A 195 -19.17 -17.85 0.50
CA ASP A 195 -20.50 -17.26 0.70
C ASP A 195 -20.57 -16.72 2.15
N THR A 196 -21.50 -15.80 2.40
CA THR A 196 -21.65 -15.15 3.71
C THR A 196 -22.02 -16.13 4.84
N THR A 197 -22.46 -17.34 4.49
CA THR A 197 -22.92 -18.38 5.43
C THR A 197 -21.87 -19.44 5.74
N THR A 198 -20.91 -19.65 4.85
CA THR A 198 -19.97 -20.77 4.88
C THR A 198 -18.60 -20.27 5.30
N LYS A 199 -18.13 -20.77 6.44
CA LYS A 199 -16.75 -20.54 6.89
C LYS A 199 -15.83 -21.52 6.19
N TYR A 200 -14.77 -21.00 5.58
CA TYR A 200 -13.75 -21.84 4.97
C TYR A 200 -12.91 -22.53 6.04
N PRO A 201 -12.67 -23.86 5.95
CA PRO A 201 -11.73 -24.53 6.83
C PRO A 201 -10.34 -23.92 6.73
N ARG A 202 -9.69 -23.75 7.88
CA ARG A 202 -8.31 -23.28 8.00
C ARG A 202 -7.32 -24.43 8.02
N CYS A 203 -6.11 -24.20 7.54
CA CYS A 203 -4.99 -25.12 7.72
C CYS A 203 -4.65 -25.26 9.21
N LYS A 204 -5.01 -26.39 9.82
CA LYS A 204 -4.72 -26.65 11.24
C LYS A 204 -3.23 -26.48 11.58
N ARG A 205 -2.33 -26.98 10.73
CA ARG A 205 -0.88 -26.90 10.97
C ARG A 205 -0.37 -25.46 10.97
N CYS A 206 -0.73 -24.65 9.97
CA CYS A 206 -0.27 -23.25 9.90
C CYS A 206 -0.84 -22.41 11.05
N TRP A 207 -2.08 -22.68 11.43
CA TRP A 207 -2.68 -22.03 12.58
C TRP A 207 -1.99 -22.42 13.89
N ASP A 208 -1.83 -23.72 14.14
CA ASP A 208 -1.29 -24.21 15.41
C ASP A 208 0.21 -23.90 15.56
N THR A 209 1.00 -23.88 14.47
CA THR A 209 2.46 -23.70 14.52
C THR A 209 2.91 -22.24 14.44
N VAL A 210 2.29 -21.43 13.57
CA VAL A 210 2.75 -20.05 13.29
C VAL A 210 1.62 -19.01 13.35
N GLN A 211 0.43 -19.39 13.85
CA GLN A 211 -0.76 -18.53 13.94
C GLN A 211 -1.13 -17.86 12.60
N ARG A 212 -0.79 -18.49 11.47
CA ARG A 212 -1.12 -17.98 10.13
C ARG A 212 -2.46 -18.52 9.66
N GLU A 213 -3.37 -17.64 9.30
CA GLU A 213 -4.65 -18.02 8.72
C GLU A 213 -4.50 -18.35 7.22
N VAL A 214 -4.67 -19.63 6.88
CA VAL A 214 -4.70 -20.09 5.50
C VAL A 214 -5.99 -20.87 5.29
N LEU A 215 -6.87 -20.33 4.45
CA LEU A 215 -8.26 -20.78 4.29
C LEU A 215 -8.45 -21.53 2.98
N TYR A 216 -9.29 -22.56 2.98
CA TYR A 216 -9.64 -23.33 1.79
C TYR A 216 -11.14 -23.50 1.68
N CYS A 217 -11.69 -23.45 0.47
CA CYS A 217 -13.12 -23.74 0.28
C CYS A 217 -13.45 -25.23 0.46
N SER A 218 -12.45 -26.12 0.34
CA SER A 218 -12.62 -27.55 0.51
C SER A 218 -11.29 -28.24 0.84
N PHE A 219 -11.36 -29.49 1.30
CA PHE A 219 -10.18 -30.31 1.60
C PHE A 219 -9.38 -30.66 0.34
N GLU A 220 -10.05 -30.75 -0.81
CA GLU A 220 -9.43 -30.97 -2.12
C GLU A 220 -8.55 -29.79 -2.50
N CYS A 221 -9.03 -28.56 -2.33
CA CYS A 221 -8.23 -27.35 -2.54
C CYS A 221 -7.01 -27.31 -1.61
N GLN A 222 -7.19 -27.70 -0.33
CA GLN A 222 -6.06 -27.81 0.59
C GLN A 222 -5.03 -28.85 0.11
N LYS A 223 -5.46 -30.01 -0.40
CA LYS A 223 -4.57 -31.05 -0.93
C LYS A 223 -3.81 -30.60 -2.17
N VAL A 224 -4.48 -29.87 -3.08
CA VAL A 224 -3.86 -29.32 -4.30
C VAL A 224 -2.77 -28.33 -3.91
N ASP A 225 -3.09 -27.38 -3.03
CA ASP A 225 -2.15 -26.36 -2.55
C ASP A 225 -0.99 -26.97 -1.76
N TRP A 226 -1.29 -27.99 -0.93
CA TRP A 226 -0.28 -28.77 -0.21
C TRP A 226 0.77 -29.38 -1.14
N LYS A 227 0.35 -29.92 -2.29
CA LYS A 227 1.26 -30.45 -3.30
C LYS A 227 1.98 -29.36 -4.08
N ALA A 228 1.31 -28.24 -4.37
CA ALA A 228 1.85 -27.15 -5.17
C ALA A 228 3.01 -26.41 -4.47
N GLY A 229 2.92 -26.22 -3.15
CA GLY A 229 3.98 -25.49 -2.43
C GLY A 229 3.71 -25.30 -0.95
N HIS A 230 2.44 -25.37 -0.53
CA HIS A 230 2.07 -25.10 0.85
C HIS A 230 2.71 -26.08 1.86
N LYS A 231 3.10 -27.29 1.45
CA LYS A 231 3.88 -28.19 2.32
C LYS A 231 5.27 -27.63 2.69
N LYS A 232 5.91 -26.90 1.77
CA LYS A 232 7.26 -26.34 1.98
C LYS A 232 7.21 -25.15 2.93
N GLU A 233 6.21 -24.30 2.76
CA GLU A 233 5.97 -23.08 3.56
C GLU A 233 5.16 -23.33 4.84
N GLY A 234 4.40 -24.43 4.86
CA GLY A 234 3.40 -24.73 5.89
C GLY A 234 4.00 -25.04 7.25
N GLY A 235 3.79 -24.13 8.21
CA GLY A 235 4.28 -24.25 9.58
C GLY A 235 5.73 -23.81 9.77
N ARG A 236 6.36 -23.20 8.75
CA ARG A 236 7.61 -22.46 8.95
C ARG A 236 7.28 -20.97 9.11
N TRP A 237 7.97 -20.31 10.03
CA TRP A 237 8.09 -18.86 9.98
C TRP A 237 8.73 -18.52 8.64
N LEU A 238 8.19 -17.54 7.89
CA LEU A 238 8.82 -17.09 6.65
C LEU A 238 10.22 -16.60 7.01
N GLN A 239 11.24 -17.41 6.70
CA GLN A 239 12.62 -16.97 6.81
C GLN A 239 12.94 -16.20 5.54
N PHE A 240 13.60 -15.05 5.70
CA PHE A 240 13.85 -14.09 4.62
C PHE A 240 14.64 -14.70 3.46
N GLU A 241 15.38 -15.78 3.72
CA GLU A 241 16.19 -16.55 2.78
C GLU A 241 15.36 -17.40 1.79
N ASP A 242 14.07 -17.64 2.07
CA ASP A 242 13.17 -18.42 1.21
C ASP A 242 12.43 -17.57 0.16
N LEU A 243 12.55 -16.24 0.20
CA LEU A 243 12.13 -15.41 -0.92
C LEU A 243 13.11 -15.66 -2.08
N PRO A 244 12.64 -16.02 -3.29
CA PRO A 244 13.54 -16.13 -4.42
C PRO A 244 14.31 -14.81 -4.51
N PRO A 245 15.66 -14.83 -4.55
CA PRO A 245 16.40 -13.61 -4.79
C PRO A 245 15.83 -13.05 -6.08
N SER A 246 15.29 -11.83 -6.00
CA SER A 246 14.94 -11.04 -7.17
C SER A 246 16.21 -10.96 -7.99
N THR A 247 16.39 -11.91 -8.89
CA THR A 247 17.56 -12.00 -9.74
C THR A 247 17.25 -10.95 -10.80
N PRO A 248 17.95 -9.81 -10.81
CA PRO A 248 17.78 -8.90 -11.91
C PRO A 248 18.25 -9.67 -13.14
N GLU A 249 17.32 -10.10 -13.99
CA GLU A 249 17.68 -10.48 -15.35
C GLU A 249 18.52 -9.31 -15.88
N GLN A 250 19.73 -9.61 -16.34
CA GLN A 250 20.68 -8.62 -16.81
C GLN A 250 20.05 -7.82 -17.95
N HIS A 251 19.41 -6.71 -17.60
CA HIS A 251 19.04 -5.68 -18.55
C HIS A 251 20.33 -5.21 -19.23
N SER A 252 20.37 -5.26 -20.56
CA SER A 252 21.38 -4.55 -21.33
C SER A 252 21.51 -3.14 -20.77
N SER A 253 22.71 -2.75 -20.38
CA SER A 253 23.07 -1.79 -19.34
C SER A 253 22.69 -0.31 -19.57
N GLY A 254 21.57 -0.01 -20.22
CA GLY A 254 21.12 1.36 -20.45
C GLY A 254 19.63 1.57 -20.74
N SER A 255 18.82 0.51 -20.94
CA SER A 255 17.37 0.69 -21.17
C SER A 255 16.59 0.43 -19.89
N ARG A 256 15.81 1.42 -19.43
CA ARG A 256 14.92 1.31 -18.28
C ARG A 256 13.78 0.33 -18.54
N ILE A 257 13.34 0.25 -19.79
CA ILE A 257 12.27 -0.65 -20.23
C ILE A 257 12.92 -1.84 -20.95
N GLY A 258 12.59 -3.06 -20.52
CA GLY A 258 13.13 -4.30 -21.12
C GLY A 258 12.73 -4.47 -22.59
N PRO A 259 13.33 -5.43 -23.33
CA PRO A 259 12.88 -5.76 -24.69
C PRO A 259 11.44 -6.32 -24.68
N PRO A 260 10.73 -6.31 -25.82
CA PRO A 260 9.45 -7.01 -25.95
C PRO A 260 9.63 -8.52 -25.67
N LEU A 261 8.65 -9.12 -24.99
CA LEU A 261 8.63 -10.52 -24.58
C LEU A 261 7.49 -11.27 -25.28
N HIS A 262 7.61 -12.60 -25.37
CA HIS A 262 6.56 -13.51 -25.87
C HIS A 262 6.01 -13.18 -27.27
N GLY A 263 6.84 -12.59 -28.14
CA GLY A 263 6.44 -12.23 -29.50
C GLY A 263 5.55 -10.98 -29.59
N PHE A 264 5.38 -10.24 -28.48
CA PHE A 264 4.73 -8.93 -28.50
C PHE A 264 5.50 -7.98 -29.43
N LYS A 265 4.78 -7.33 -30.34
CA LYS A 265 5.32 -6.32 -31.25
C LYS A 265 4.83 -4.96 -30.78
N ARG A 266 5.76 -4.03 -30.52
CA ARG A 266 5.44 -2.64 -30.19
C ARG A 266 5.02 -1.91 -31.46
N SER A 267 3.93 -1.14 -31.39
CA SER A 267 3.56 -0.20 -32.45
C SER A 267 4.62 0.90 -32.60
N GLY A 268 4.56 1.65 -33.70
CA GLY A 268 5.44 2.82 -33.89
C GLY A 268 5.28 3.85 -32.77
N ALA A 269 4.05 4.11 -32.32
CA ALA A 269 3.76 5.02 -31.21
C ALA A 269 4.39 4.52 -29.89
N LEU A 270 4.31 3.22 -29.63
CA LEU A 270 4.90 2.64 -28.41
C LEU A 270 6.43 2.61 -28.43
N ILE A 271 7.03 2.39 -29.60
CA ILE A 271 8.49 2.51 -29.78
C ILE A 271 8.94 3.95 -29.47
N PHE A 272 8.19 4.94 -29.95
CA PHE A 272 8.45 6.35 -29.66
C PHE A 272 8.34 6.64 -28.15
N GLN A 273 7.25 6.21 -27.51
CA GLN A 273 7.04 6.34 -26.05
C GLN A 273 8.21 5.74 -25.24
N VAL A 274 8.63 4.51 -25.59
CA VAL A 274 9.76 3.83 -24.92
C VAL A 274 11.09 4.58 -25.15
N SER A 275 11.31 5.08 -26.36
CA SER A 275 12.50 5.89 -26.70
C SER A 275 12.58 7.15 -25.85
N GLU A 276 11.49 7.90 -25.74
CA GLU A 276 11.46 9.13 -24.95
C GLU A 276 11.62 8.84 -23.45
N LEU A 277 10.94 7.81 -22.92
CA LEU A 277 11.08 7.41 -21.51
C LEU A 277 12.50 7.00 -21.12
N ASN A 278 13.26 6.41 -22.03
CA ASN A 278 14.66 6.05 -21.80
C ASN A 278 15.61 7.25 -21.76
N LYS A 279 15.19 8.42 -22.26
CA LYS A 279 15.97 9.67 -22.21
C LYS A 279 15.71 10.47 -20.93
N LEU A 280 14.61 10.19 -20.24
CA LEU A 280 14.16 10.94 -19.07
C LEU A 280 14.76 10.40 -17.77
N PRO A 281 14.77 11.21 -16.70
CA PRO A 281 15.09 10.75 -15.35
C PRO A 281 14.18 9.60 -14.89
N PRO A 282 14.65 8.71 -13.98
CA PRO A 282 13.85 7.59 -13.47
C PRO A 282 12.54 8.00 -12.77
N GLU A 283 12.43 9.24 -12.32
CA GLU A 283 11.26 9.81 -11.66
C GLU A 283 10.10 10.02 -12.63
N GLU A 284 10.37 10.28 -13.91
CA GLU A 284 9.34 10.45 -14.93
C GLU A 284 8.88 9.10 -15.45
N GLU A 285 7.68 8.69 -15.12
CA GLU A 285 7.22 7.31 -15.30
C GLU A 285 6.45 7.10 -16.59
N TYR A 286 5.81 8.14 -17.12
CA TYR A 286 5.09 8.13 -18.38
C TYR A 286 5.14 9.50 -19.06
N ILE A 287 4.83 9.52 -20.35
CA ILE A 287 4.72 10.74 -21.14
C ILE A 287 3.34 10.74 -21.80
N ILE A 288 2.58 11.82 -21.64
CA ILE A 288 1.34 12.06 -22.37
C ILE A 288 1.61 13.13 -23.42
N PHE A 289 1.41 12.78 -24.69
CA PHE A 289 1.53 13.68 -25.82
C PHE A 289 0.17 14.35 -26.07
N LEU A 290 0.12 15.66 -25.84
CA LEU A 290 -1.08 16.48 -26.04
C LEU A 290 -1.02 17.16 -27.41
N GLU A 291 -2.12 17.81 -27.78
CA GLU A 291 -2.17 18.65 -28.97
C GLU A 291 -1.19 19.83 -28.87
N ASN A 292 -0.79 20.40 -30.01
CA ASN A 292 0.13 21.53 -30.12
C ASN A 292 1.54 21.25 -29.58
N ASP A 293 2.04 20.03 -29.77
CA ASP A 293 3.37 19.58 -29.33
C ASP A 293 3.61 19.76 -27.82
N CYS A 294 2.53 19.86 -27.02
CA CYS A 294 2.61 19.89 -25.58
C CYS A 294 2.84 18.49 -25.02
N VAL A 295 3.73 18.39 -24.03
CA VAL A 295 4.10 17.13 -23.39
C VAL A 295 3.84 17.25 -21.91
N LEU A 296 3.11 16.27 -21.35
CA LEU A 296 2.93 16.13 -19.92
C LEU A 296 3.74 14.93 -19.43
N TYR A 297 4.67 15.19 -18.52
CA TYR A 297 5.41 14.14 -17.84
C TYR A 297 4.65 13.69 -16.60
N VAL A 298 4.54 12.37 -16.44
CA VAL A 298 3.80 11.76 -15.36
C VAL A 298 4.78 11.20 -14.35
N SER A 299 4.75 11.74 -13.14
CA SER A 299 5.49 11.24 -11.99
C SER A 299 4.56 11.03 -10.79
N PHE A 300 4.92 10.13 -9.89
CA PHE A 300 4.15 9.83 -8.68
C PHE A 300 5.01 10.11 -7.45
N PRO A 301 4.64 11.10 -6.61
CA PRO A 301 5.40 11.40 -5.39
C PRO A 301 5.38 10.26 -4.37
N ASP A 302 4.29 9.49 -4.32
CA ASP A 302 4.16 8.35 -3.43
C ASP A 302 4.93 7.14 -3.99
N PRO A 303 5.93 6.60 -3.26
CA PRO A 303 6.76 5.49 -3.73
C PRO A 303 5.97 4.20 -4.00
N SER A 304 4.86 3.99 -3.28
CA SER A 304 4.03 2.79 -3.44
C SER A 304 3.17 2.90 -4.70
N ILE A 305 2.66 4.09 -5.03
CA ILE A 305 1.89 4.32 -6.26
C ILE A 305 2.84 4.21 -7.45
N SER A 306 4.00 4.86 -7.34
CA SER A 306 5.11 4.76 -8.30
C SER A 306 5.50 3.31 -8.58
N ALA A 307 5.72 2.50 -7.54
CA ALA A 307 6.07 1.09 -7.71
C ALA A 307 4.96 0.28 -8.42
N ALA A 308 3.70 0.49 -8.04
CA ALA A 308 2.56 -0.18 -8.66
C ALA A 308 2.35 0.24 -10.11
N PHE A 309 2.51 1.54 -10.40
CA PHE A 309 2.45 2.09 -11.76
C PHE A 309 3.55 1.50 -12.63
N ARG A 310 4.82 1.54 -12.18
CA ARG A 310 5.96 0.98 -12.89
C ARG A 310 5.77 -0.51 -13.19
N ALA A 311 5.29 -1.30 -12.22
CA ALA A 311 5.02 -2.71 -12.44
C ALA A 311 3.99 -2.94 -13.57
N CYS A 312 2.91 -2.15 -13.60
CA CYS A 312 1.89 -2.23 -14.66
C CYS A 312 2.44 -1.75 -16.00
N ARG A 313 3.14 -0.61 -16.01
CA ARG A 313 3.79 -0.02 -17.19
C ARG A 313 4.79 -0.99 -17.79
N ASP A 314 5.72 -1.51 -17.01
CA ASP A 314 6.80 -2.38 -17.50
C ASP A 314 6.20 -3.67 -18.07
N LYS A 315 5.19 -4.23 -17.41
CA LYS A 315 4.45 -5.37 -17.94
C LYS A 315 3.73 -5.03 -19.26
N ALA A 316 3.02 -3.90 -19.33
CA ALA A 316 2.35 -3.45 -20.55
C ALA A 316 3.35 -3.25 -21.70
N LEU A 317 4.45 -2.53 -21.47
CA LEU A 317 5.46 -2.19 -22.47
C LEU A 317 6.30 -3.39 -22.95
N THR A 318 6.45 -4.41 -22.10
CA THR A 318 7.21 -5.62 -22.45
C THR A 318 6.35 -6.73 -23.02
N THR A 319 5.11 -6.94 -22.54
CA THR A 319 4.30 -8.10 -22.95
C THR A 319 3.03 -7.75 -23.73
N GLY A 320 2.60 -6.49 -23.73
CA GLY A 320 1.30 -6.10 -24.31
C GLY A 320 0.10 -6.68 -23.56
N ASP A 321 0.26 -7.10 -22.30
CA ASP A 321 -0.81 -7.67 -21.48
C ASP A 321 -1.98 -6.68 -21.37
N ARG A 322 -3.12 -7.02 -22.01
CA ARG A 322 -4.30 -6.14 -22.09
C ARG A 322 -4.80 -5.66 -20.73
N ARG A 323 -4.66 -6.47 -19.67
CA ARG A 323 -5.06 -6.08 -18.32
C ARG A 323 -4.08 -5.08 -17.71
N ALA A 324 -2.79 -5.25 -17.94
CA ALA A 324 -1.76 -4.28 -17.55
C ALA A 324 -1.94 -2.96 -18.31
N VAL A 325 -2.29 -3.00 -19.60
CA VAL A 325 -2.60 -1.81 -20.41
C VAL A 325 -3.84 -1.08 -19.87
N ALA A 326 -4.92 -1.81 -19.54
CA ALA A 326 -6.10 -1.23 -18.89
C ALA A 326 -5.78 -0.62 -17.52
N MET A 327 -4.95 -1.28 -16.72
CA MET A 327 -4.50 -0.75 -15.44
C MET A 327 -3.67 0.53 -15.61
N LEU A 328 -2.74 0.54 -16.57
CA LEU A 328 -1.92 1.71 -16.92
C LEU A 328 -2.82 2.90 -17.32
N ALA A 329 -3.80 2.67 -18.19
CA ALA A 329 -4.77 3.68 -18.59
C ALA A 329 -5.58 4.22 -17.42
N HIS A 330 -6.00 3.35 -16.49
CA HIS A 330 -6.70 3.77 -15.29
C HIS A 330 -5.84 4.64 -14.37
N PHE A 331 -4.56 4.31 -14.17
CA PHE A 331 -3.64 5.16 -13.41
C PHE A 331 -3.52 6.56 -14.03
N LEU A 332 -3.36 6.64 -15.37
CA LEU A 332 -3.23 7.92 -16.08
C LEU A 332 -4.52 8.75 -15.99
N ARG A 333 -5.68 8.09 -16.08
CA ARG A 333 -7.00 8.72 -15.85
C ARG A 333 -7.16 9.19 -14.40
N PHE A 334 -6.67 8.44 -13.42
CA PHE A 334 -6.74 8.83 -12.02
C PHE A 334 -5.91 10.10 -11.74
N ILE A 335 -4.71 10.20 -12.31
CA ILE A 335 -3.88 11.42 -12.21
C ILE A 335 -4.63 12.61 -12.78
N TYR A 336 -5.24 12.45 -13.96
CA TYR A 336 -6.02 13.50 -14.61
C TYR A 336 -7.08 14.10 -13.68
N TYR A 337 -7.79 13.28 -12.90
CA TYR A 337 -8.84 13.77 -12.01
C TYR A 337 -8.35 14.34 -10.68
N ASN A 338 -7.21 13.87 -10.17
CA ASN A 338 -6.78 14.17 -8.81
C ASN A 338 -5.67 15.22 -8.73
N ASP A 339 -4.92 15.44 -9.82
CA ASP A 339 -3.85 16.42 -9.86
C ASP A 339 -4.39 17.77 -10.38
N PRO A 340 -4.26 18.88 -9.64
CA PRO A 340 -4.56 20.20 -10.16
C PRO A 340 -3.76 20.44 -11.44
N GLN A 341 -4.46 20.48 -12.57
CA GLN A 341 -3.86 20.70 -13.88
C GLN A 341 -3.04 22.01 -13.88
N PRO A 342 -1.81 22.01 -14.44
CA PRO A 342 -1.05 23.23 -14.60
C PRO A 342 -1.89 24.30 -15.31
N GLN A 343 -1.85 25.54 -14.84
CA GLN A 343 -2.67 26.61 -15.38
C GLN A 343 -2.48 26.72 -16.90
N GLY A 344 -3.59 26.56 -17.65
CA GLY A 344 -3.60 26.67 -19.11
C GLY A 344 -3.38 25.37 -19.89
N ILE A 345 -3.06 24.25 -19.24
CA ILE A 345 -2.96 22.94 -19.89
C ILE A 345 -4.22 22.15 -19.55
N ARG A 346 -5.09 21.96 -20.55
CA ARG A 346 -6.27 21.09 -20.42
C ARG A 346 -5.92 19.74 -21.03
N VAL A 347 -5.60 18.78 -20.18
CA VAL A 347 -5.47 17.39 -20.60
C VAL A 347 -6.86 16.86 -20.95
N ASP A 348 -7.04 16.31 -22.13
CA ASP A 348 -8.30 15.64 -22.49
C ASP A 348 -8.17 14.14 -22.17
N GLN A 349 -9.11 13.61 -21.40
CA GLN A 349 -9.19 12.17 -21.16
C GLN A 349 -9.27 11.39 -22.47
N ALA A 350 -9.98 11.92 -23.48
CA ALA A 350 -10.05 11.27 -24.79
C ALA A 350 -8.68 11.20 -25.47
N ALA A 351 -7.83 12.23 -25.29
CA ALA A 351 -6.46 12.23 -25.81
C ALA A 351 -5.60 11.17 -25.11
N ILE A 352 -5.69 11.01 -23.79
CA ILE A 352 -5.00 9.94 -23.05
C ILE A 352 -5.42 8.57 -23.59
N MET A 353 -6.72 8.32 -23.71
CA MET A 353 -7.21 7.03 -24.17
C MET A 353 -6.82 6.77 -25.62
N LYS A 354 -6.88 7.79 -26.48
CA LYS A 354 -6.43 7.69 -27.88
C LYS A 354 -4.94 7.36 -27.96
N GLN A 355 -4.08 8.01 -27.17
CA GLN A 355 -2.65 7.70 -27.14
C GLN A 355 -2.43 6.22 -26.78
N ILE A 356 -3.11 5.72 -25.75
CA ILE A 356 -2.98 4.31 -25.33
C ILE A 356 -3.54 3.36 -26.40
N MET A 357 -4.64 3.71 -27.07
CA MET A 357 -5.16 2.94 -28.21
C MET A 357 -4.13 2.81 -29.32
N ASP A 358 -3.46 3.92 -29.67
CA ASP A 358 -2.47 3.98 -30.75
C ASP A 358 -1.18 3.24 -30.35
N GLU A 359 -0.75 3.37 -29.09
CA GLU A 359 0.42 2.69 -28.53
C GLU A 359 0.25 1.16 -28.51
N TYR A 360 -0.89 0.65 -28.06
CA TYR A 360 -1.08 -0.79 -27.84
C TYR A 360 -1.94 -1.47 -28.92
N GLU A 361 -2.35 -0.74 -29.96
CA GLU A 361 -3.31 -1.20 -30.98
C GLU A 361 -4.55 -1.83 -30.34
N PHE A 362 -5.05 -1.21 -29.26
CA PHE A 362 -6.08 -1.76 -28.39
C PHE A 362 -7.37 -0.92 -28.43
N PRO A 363 -8.22 -1.09 -29.47
CA PRO A 363 -9.38 -0.23 -29.69
C PRO A 363 -10.46 -0.31 -28.59
N GLU A 364 -10.48 -1.41 -27.83
CA GLU A 364 -11.45 -1.67 -26.77
C GLU A 364 -10.98 -1.14 -25.40
N ILE A 365 -9.89 -0.38 -25.32
CA ILE A 365 -9.29 0.04 -24.04
C ILE A 365 -10.27 0.79 -23.14
N VAL A 366 -11.14 1.63 -23.71
CA VAL A 366 -12.15 2.37 -22.94
C VAL A 366 -13.12 1.41 -22.26
N VAL A 367 -13.58 0.37 -22.98
CA VAL A 367 -14.45 -0.67 -22.43
C VAL A 367 -13.71 -1.45 -21.36
N ALA A 368 -12.47 -1.88 -21.63
CA ALA A 368 -11.66 -2.65 -20.68
C ALA A 368 -11.37 -1.89 -19.38
N VAL A 369 -11.09 -0.58 -19.46
CA VAL A 369 -10.89 0.28 -18.28
C VAL A 369 -12.17 0.42 -17.49
N ASN A 370 -13.31 0.67 -18.15
CA ASN A 370 -14.61 0.79 -17.47
C ASN A 370 -15.02 -0.53 -16.81
N GLU A 371 -14.83 -1.68 -17.46
CA GLU A 371 -15.10 -2.99 -16.88
C GLU A 371 -14.23 -3.26 -15.65
N MET A 372 -12.95 -2.91 -15.73
CA MET A 372 -12.01 -3.03 -14.62
C MET A 372 -12.41 -2.12 -13.45
N GLU A 373 -12.78 -0.87 -13.71
CA GLU A 373 -13.28 0.06 -12.69
C GLU A 373 -14.56 -0.45 -12.03
N GLN A 374 -15.49 -1.04 -12.81
CA GLN A 374 -16.69 -1.69 -12.27
C GLN A 374 -16.35 -2.92 -11.43
N GLN A 375 -15.34 -3.70 -11.81
CA GLN A 375 -14.85 -4.83 -11.00
C GLN A 375 -14.25 -4.34 -9.69
N MET A 376 -13.41 -3.30 -9.71
CA MET A 376 -12.86 -2.65 -8.51
C MET A 376 -13.94 -2.03 -7.62
N TYR A 377 -15.01 -1.49 -8.22
CA TYR A 377 -16.15 -0.99 -7.48
C TYR A 377 -16.84 -2.11 -6.70
N ARG A 378 -17.09 -3.25 -7.38
CA ARG A 378 -17.76 -4.43 -6.81
C ARG A 378 -16.90 -5.21 -5.81
N ASP A 379 -15.58 -5.21 -5.99
CA ASP A 379 -14.63 -5.95 -5.16
C ASP A 379 -13.50 -5.03 -4.69
N ALA A 380 -13.58 -4.63 -3.41
CA ALA A 380 -12.57 -3.78 -2.79
C ALA A 380 -11.18 -4.45 -2.71
N GLY A 381 -11.08 -5.78 -2.81
CA GLY A 381 -9.80 -6.48 -2.86
C GLY A 381 -9.07 -6.35 -4.20
N LEU A 382 -9.77 -5.91 -5.26
CA LEU A 382 -9.17 -5.66 -6.58
C LEU A 382 -8.69 -4.21 -6.75
N ARG A 383 -9.00 -3.34 -5.79
CA ARG A 383 -8.56 -1.94 -5.76
C ARG A 383 -7.05 -1.90 -5.50
N PRO A 384 -6.25 -1.19 -6.31
CA PRO A 384 -4.87 -0.92 -5.95
C PRO A 384 -4.87 -0.14 -4.64
N TYR A 385 -4.43 -0.79 -3.55
CA TYR A 385 -4.47 -0.26 -2.18
C TYR A 385 -3.93 1.18 -2.12
N VAL A 386 -2.94 1.47 -2.95
CA VAL A 386 -2.22 2.74 -2.96
C VAL A 386 -2.97 3.90 -3.61
N LEU A 387 -3.91 3.64 -4.54
CA LEU A 387 -4.73 4.72 -5.11
C LEU A 387 -5.84 5.18 -4.16
N LEU A 388 -6.05 4.46 -3.04
CA LEU A 388 -7.34 4.42 -2.36
C LEU A 388 -7.28 4.40 -0.83
N ALA A 389 -6.11 4.60 -0.22
CA ALA A 389 -6.04 4.87 1.22
C ALA A 389 -6.88 6.13 1.54
N GLY A 390 -8.10 5.92 2.08
CA GLY A 390 -9.01 7.00 2.49
C GLY A 390 -10.24 7.25 1.60
N ILE A 391 -10.45 6.53 0.49
CA ILE A 391 -11.62 6.75 -0.39
C ILE A 391 -12.64 5.61 -0.23
N SER A 392 -13.79 5.93 0.36
CA SER A 392 -14.92 5.01 0.52
C SER A 392 -15.52 4.58 -0.83
N ALA A 393 -16.24 3.45 -0.86
CA ALA A 393 -16.98 3.03 -2.06
C ALA A 393 -17.98 4.10 -2.54
N ALA A 394 -18.58 4.87 -1.63
CA ALA A 394 -19.48 5.97 -1.96
C ALA A 394 -18.72 7.15 -2.60
N GLN A 395 -17.56 7.53 -2.06
CA GLN A 395 -16.71 8.57 -2.67
C GLN A 395 -16.21 8.14 -4.04
N TRP A 396 -15.87 6.86 -4.22
CA TRP A 396 -15.50 6.30 -5.52
C TRP A 396 -16.66 6.32 -6.52
N GLY A 397 -17.87 5.95 -6.10
CA GLY A 397 -19.07 6.01 -6.94
C GLY A 397 -19.52 7.44 -7.28
N ALA A 398 -19.13 8.43 -6.47
CA ALA A 398 -19.39 9.85 -6.71
C ALA A 398 -18.34 10.53 -7.60
N MET A 399 -17.19 9.88 -7.84
CA MET A 399 -16.24 10.36 -8.84
C MET A 399 -16.87 10.22 -10.23
N PRO A 400 -16.55 11.11 -11.19
CA PRO A 400 -17.19 11.20 -12.50
C PRO A 400 -16.85 10.03 -13.45
N PHE A 401 -16.57 8.84 -12.92
CA PHE A 401 -16.11 7.69 -13.69
C PHE A 401 -17.21 7.02 -14.54
N GLY A 402 -18.48 7.10 -14.13
CA GLY A 402 -19.46 6.06 -14.52
C GLY A 402 -20.75 6.44 -15.26
N THR A 403 -21.20 7.69 -15.32
CA THR A 403 -22.57 7.97 -15.83
C THR A 403 -22.63 8.78 -17.14
N ALA A 404 -21.66 9.63 -17.45
CA ALA A 404 -21.76 10.51 -18.63
C ALA A 404 -21.42 9.83 -19.97
N TRP A 405 -20.69 8.72 -19.98
CA TRP A 405 -20.16 8.12 -21.23
C TRP A 405 -20.98 6.95 -21.78
N ILE A 406 -21.71 6.23 -20.93
CA ILE A 406 -22.57 5.11 -21.37
C ILE A 406 -23.73 5.63 -22.25
N ASP A 407 -24.19 6.87 -21.99
CA ASP A 407 -25.28 7.49 -22.76
C ASP A 407 -24.82 8.18 -24.06
N GLN A 408 -23.51 8.44 -24.25
CA GLN A 408 -22.97 9.09 -25.46
C GLN A 408 -22.35 8.14 -26.49
N ALA A 409 -22.13 6.87 -26.14
CA ALA A 409 -21.60 5.87 -27.07
C ALA A 409 -22.63 5.38 -28.11
N GLY A 410 -23.88 5.87 -28.08
CA GLY A 410 -24.98 5.45 -28.95
C GLY A 410 -24.99 6.03 -30.36
N GLU A 411 -24.32 7.16 -30.63
CA GLU A 411 -24.33 7.79 -31.96
C GLU A 411 -23.00 8.52 -32.25
N VAL A 412 -21.95 7.76 -32.58
CA VAL A 412 -20.81 8.32 -33.33
C VAL A 412 -20.96 7.88 -34.78
N SER A 413 -21.70 8.67 -35.55
CA SER A 413 -21.76 8.56 -37.01
C SER A 413 -20.41 8.99 -37.58
N ILE A 414 -19.64 8.03 -38.10
CA ILE A 414 -18.47 8.32 -38.93
C ILE A 414 -18.99 8.71 -40.32
N THR A 415 -19.08 10.01 -40.58
CA THR A 415 -19.24 10.56 -41.92
C THR A 415 -18.17 11.61 -42.17
N GLY A 416 -17.48 11.50 -43.31
CA GLY A 416 -16.63 12.57 -43.86
C GLY A 416 -15.21 12.14 -44.21
N ALA A 417 -15.02 11.66 -45.44
CA ALA A 417 -13.72 11.52 -46.07
C ALA A 417 -13.27 12.85 -46.71
N ARG A 418 -11.94 13.10 -46.64
CA ARG A 418 -11.07 13.97 -47.48
C ARG A 418 -11.26 15.49 -47.49
N GLU A 419 -10.16 16.21 -47.22
CA GLU A 419 -9.45 17.00 -48.23
C GLU A 419 -7.97 17.21 -47.86
N SER A 420 -7.18 17.52 -48.88
CA SER A 420 -5.72 17.36 -49.03
C SER A 420 -4.81 18.33 -48.27
N LEU A 421 -3.61 17.85 -47.91
CA LEU A 421 -2.45 18.68 -47.55
C LEU A 421 -1.92 19.48 -48.76
N PRO A 422 -1.55 20.76 -48.61
CA PRO A 422 -0.64 21.42 -49.54
C PRO A 422 0.81 20.95 -49.30
N LYS A 423 1.57 20.94 -50.40
CA LYS A 423 2.93 20.40 -50.54
C LYS A 423 3.97 21.01 -49.62
#